data_AF-A0ABD2HL23-F1
#
_entry.id   AF-A0ABD2HL23-F1
#
_cell.length_a   1.000
_cell.length_b   1.000
_cell.length_c   1.000
_cell.angle_alpha   90.00
_cell.angle_beta   90.00
_cell.angle_gamma   90.00
#
_symmetry.space_group_name_H-M   'P 1'
#
loop_
_entity.id
_entity.type
_entity.pdbx_description
1 polymer ?
#
loop_
_entity_poly.entity_id
_entity_poly.type
_entity_poly.pdbx_seq_one_letter_code
_entity_poly.pdbx_strand_id
1 'polypeptide(L)'
;MLFHVLLSLVVLVSVEDTSLAASTLQIEDEELTHTEAIRDDVMSQNLTRTNFEQLEKLSNRSRYVARSCKEIQDRYNEHEDGLYFLTTANGMVYQTFCDMTTAGGGWTLVASVHENSIYGRCTVGDRWSSQQGNNANLPDGDGNWSNRNTFGAAEGATSDDFKNPGYYEIRAEDMSVWHVPNNFPLEHWNHGSHPPLPH
;
A
#
# COMPACT_ATOMS: atom_id res chain seq x y z
N MET A 1 -13.77 -35.18 6.99
CA MET A 1 -13.89 -33.72 6.80
C MET A 1 -12.51 -33.21 6.44
N LEU A 2 -12.22 -33.08 5.14
CA LEU A 2 -10.94 -32.53 4.67
C LEU A 2 -11.02 -31.01 4.78
N PHE A 3 -10.30 -30.43 5.73
CA PHE A 3 -10.05 -28.99 5.76
C PHE A 3 -9.02 -28.65 4.67
N HIS A 4 -9.43 -27.91 3.64
CA HIS A 4 -8.52 -27.27 2.71
C HIS A 4 -7.99 -25.99 3.39
N VAL A 5 -6.72 -26.03 3.80
CA VAL A 5 -6.00 -24.88 4.31
C VAL A 5 -5.30 -24.23 3.11
N LEU A 6 -5.69 -23.00 2.76
CA LEU A 6 -4.95 -22.16 1.80
C LEU A 6 -3.75 -21.55 2.53
N LEU A 7 -2.56 -22.07 2.23
CA LEU A 7 -1.27 -21.53 2.67
C LEU A 7 -0.78 -20.48 1.67
N SER A 8 -0.39 -19.30 2.16
CA SER A 8 0.66 -18.51 1.51
C SER A 8 1.80 -18.34 2.51
N LEU A 9 3.01 -18.67 2.05
CA LEU A 9 4.24 -18.66 2.84
C LEU A 9 4.65 -17.22 3.15
N VAL A 10 4.93 -16.92 4.42
CA VAL A 10 5.98 -15.98 4.88
C VAL A 10 6.63 -16.64 6.07
N VAL A 11 7.93 -16.88 5.97
CA VAL A 11 8.69 -17.70 6.92
C VAL A 11 9.52 -16.79 7.82
N LEU A 12 9.08 -16.74 9.08
CA LEU A 12 9.83 -16.88 10.34
C LEU A 12 11.03 -15.93 10.60
N VAL A 13 11.40 -15.52 11.83
CA VAL A 13 10.93 -15.76 13.22
C VAL A 13 11.73 -14.82 14.14
N SER A 14 11.02 -14.25 15.13
CA SER A 14 11.27 -14.18 16.59
C SER A 14 12.63 -13.62 17.08
N VAL A 15 12.70 -12.84 18.15
CA VAL A 15 12.35 -13.26 19.53
C VAL A 15 12.00 -12.04 20.41
N GLU A 16 10.71 -11.97 20.74
CA GLU A 16 10.03 -11.66 22.02
C GLU A 16 10.86 -11.97 23.29
N ASP A 17 10.75 -11.38 24.47
CA ASP A 17 9.85 -10.40 25.06
C ASP A 17 10.26 -10.27 26.54
N THR A 18 9.66 -9.28 27.23
CA THR A 18 9.19 -9.38 28.64
C THR A 18 10.22 -9.49 29.78
N SER A 19 9.97 -9.07 31.01
CA SER A 19 8.86 -8.36 31.66
C SER A 19 9.36 -7.79 32.98
N LEU A 20 8.62 -6.81 33.49
CA LEU A 20 8.67 -6.25 34.83
C LEU A 20 8.22 -7.22 35.93
N ALA A 21 8.76 -7.05 37.15
CA ALA A 21 8.12 -7.14 38.48
C ALA A 21 9.22 -7.20 39.56
N ALA A 22 9.13 -6.73 40.81
CA ALA A 22 8.25 -5.86 41.58
C ALA A 22 8.93 -5.67 42.97
N SER A 23 8.52 -4.65 43.75
CA SER A 23 8.54 -4.56 45.23
C SER A 23 9.35 -3.43 45.90
N THR A 24 8.61 -2.39 46.29
CA THR A 24 8.50 -1.73 47.62
C THR A 24 9.76 -1.23 48.37
N LEU A 25 9.91 0.08 48.55
CA LEU A 25 9.64 0.87 49.79
C LEU A 25 10.20 2.31 49.67
N GLN A 26 9.54 3.23 50.38
CA GLN A 26 9.50 4.68 50.22
C GLN A 26 10.76 5.43 50.69
N ILE A 27 11.05 6.62 50.11
CA ILE A 27 10.92 7.97 50.73
C ILE A 27 11.59 9.04 49.82
N GLU A 28 10.81 10.08 49.52
CA GLU A 28 11.13 11.49 49.17
C GLU A 28 12.35 11.80 48.28
N ASP A 29 12.07 12.13 47.01
CA ASP A 29 12.75 13.21 46.30
C ASP A 29 11.73 13.99 45.45
N GLU A 30 11.49 15.24 45.82
CA GLU A 30 10.64 16.21 45.11
C GLU A 30 11.43 16.86 43.95
N GLU A 31 12.19 16.06 43.21
CA GLU A 31 12.97 16.44 42.02
C GLU A 31 12.77 15.45 40.86
N LEU A 32 11.55 14.90 40.72
CA LEU A 32 11.19 14.01 39.60
C LEU A 32 10.01 14.51 38.77
N THR A 33 9.17 15.40 39.31
CA THR A 33 7.92 15.83 38.66
C THR A 33 8.11 16.93 37.61
N HIS A 34 9.13 17.79 37.78
CA HIS A 34 9.41 18.87 36.82
C HIS A 34 10.11 18.35 35.56
N THR A 35 10.97 17.35 35.71
CA THR A 35 11.72 16.69 34.63
C THR A 35 10.81 15.83 33.76
N GLU A 36 9.83 15.15 34.34
CA GLU A 36 8.81 14.38 33.61
C GLU A 36 7.85 15.30 32.85
N ALA A 37 7.34 16.36 33.48
CA ALA A 37 6.44 17.31 32.81
C ALA A 37 7.12 18.07 31.65
N ILE A 38 8.39 18.47 31.81
CA ILE A 38 9.18 19.08 30.72
C ILE A 38 9.44 18.06 29.61
N ARG A 39 9.72 16.80 29.97
CA ARG A 39 9.92 15.73 28.98
C ARG A 39 8.64 15.46 28.17
N ASP A 40 7.48 15.50 28.82
CA ASP A 40 6.18 15.31 28.16
C ASP A 40 5.80 16.49 27.24
N ASP A 41 6.06 17.73 27.66
CA ASP A 41 5.87 18.92 26.84
C ASP A 41 6.81 18.93 25.62
N VAL A 42 8.09 18.61 25.82
CA VAL A 42 9.08 18.50 24.72
C VAL A 42 8.73 17.35 23.77
N MET A 43 8.23 16.22 24.26
CA MET A 43 7.78 15.10 23.44
C MET A 43 6.54 15.47 22.61
N SER A 44 5.57 16.16 23.22
CA SER A 44 4.37 16.67 22.54
C SER A 44 4.71 17.72 21.46
N GLN A 45 5.64 18.64 21.76
CA GLN A 45 6.13 19.63 20.79
C GLN A 45 6.90 18.97 19.63
N ASN A 46 7.70 17.95 19.89
CA ASN A 46 8.36 17.19 18.84
C ASN A 46 7.38 16.39 17.98
N LEU A 47 6.34 15.80 18.59
CA LEU A 47 5.28 15.09 17.87
C LEU A 47 4.46 16.04 16.97
N THR A 48 4.13 17.22 17.47
CA THR A 48 3.40 18.22 16.67
C THR A 48 4.26 18.76 15.52
N ARG A 49 5.54 19.06 15.76
CA ARG A 49 6.47 19.50 14.70
C ARG A 49 6.63 18.46 13.61
N THR A 50 6.85 17.20 13.98
CA THR A 50 6.99 16.09 13.01
C THR A 50 5.72 15.89 12.18
N ASN A 51 4.54 16.02 12.79
CA ASN A 51 3.27 15.97 12.06
C ASN A 51 3.16 17.10 11.02
N PHE A 52 3.54 18.34 11.36
CA PHE A 52 3.51 19.45 10.41
C PHE A 52 4.49 19.27 9.25
N GLU A 53 5.72 18.82 9.53
CA GLU A 53 6.72 18.53 8.49
C GLU A 53 6.23 17.44 7.52
N GLN A 54 5.58 16.40 8.05
CA GLN A 54 5.00 15.33 7.23
C GLN A 54 3.81 15.80 6.38
N LEU A 55 2.94 16.64 6.93
CA LEU A 55 1.84 17.24 6.17
C LEU A 55 2.34 18.17 5.05
N GLU A 56 3.37 18.97 5.31
CA GLU A 56 3.99 19.83 4.30
C GLU A 56 4.58 18.99 3.15
N LYS A 57 5.25 17.90 3.49
CA LYS A 57 5.80 16.96 2.51
C LYS A 57 4.70 16.31 1.66
N LEU A 58 3.65 15.80 2.27
CA LEU A 58 2.50 15.23 1.55
C LEU A 58 1.81 16.27 0.66
N SER A 59 1.68 17.51 1.15
CA SER A 59 1.17 18.64 0.37
C SER A 59 2.06 18.94 -0.84
N ASN A 60 3.39 18.90 -0.69
CA ASN A 60 4.32 19.11 -1.80
C ASN A 60 4.22 18.02 -2.87
N ARG A 61 4.06 16.74 -2.47
CA ARG A 61 3.85 15.63 -3.42
C ARG A 61 2.61 15.82 -4.30
N SER A 62 1.57 16.50 -3.80
CA SER A 62 0.37 16.78 -4.59
C SER A 62 0.57 17.76 -5.75
N ARG A 63 1.71 18.46 -5.78
CA ARG A 63 2.04 19.47 -6.81
C ARG A 63 2.86 18.91 -7.97
N TYR A 64 3.29 17.66 -7.90
CA TYR A 64 4.04 17.05 -8.98
C TYR A 64 3.16 16.86 -10.21
N VAL A 65 3.72 17.18 -11.37
CA VAL A 65 3.07 16.97 -12.67
C VAL A 65 3.88 15.92 -13.40
N ALA A 66 3.36 14.69 -13.40
CA ALA A 66 4.01 13.53 -13.99
C ALA A 66 2.98 12.47 -14.41
N ARG A 67 3.34 11.62 -15.36
CA ARG A 67 2.51 10.51 -15.86
C ARG A 67 2.78 9.18 -15.17
N SER A 68 3.95 9.02 -14.55
CA SER A 68 4.35 7.81 -13.83
C SER A 68 5.23 8.15 -12.62
N CYS A 69 5.36 7.20 -11.70
CA CYS A 69 6.28 7.30 -10.56
C CYS A 69 7.73 7.46 -11.03
N LYS A 70 8.12 6.80 -12.13
CA LYS A 70 9.44 6.98 -12.74
C LYS A 70 9.71 8.42 -13.16
N GLU A 71 8.73 9.09 -13.77
CA GLU A 71 8.86 10.51 -14.13
C GLU A 71 8.94 11.41 -12.89
N ILE A 72 8.21 11.08 -11.81
CA ILE A 72 8.33 11.79 -10.53
C ILE A 72 9.75 11.68 -9.99
N GLN A 73 10.27 10.45 -9.91
CA GLN A 73 11.60 10.16 -9.41
C GLN A 73 12.67 10.92 -10.21
N ASP A 74 12.62 10.85 -11.54
CA ASP A 74 13.62 11.46 -12.42
C ASP A 74 13.57 12.99 -12.40
N ARG A 75 12.37 13.59 -12.35
CA ARG A 75 12.20 15.05 -12.44
C ARG A 75 12.40 15.75 -11.11
N TYR A 76 11.89 15.15 -10.03
CA TYR A 76 11.82 15.79 -8.71
C TYR A 76 12.82 15.22 -7.71
N ASN A 77 13.63 14.22 -8.11
CA ASN A 77 14.60 13.54 -7.24
C ASN A 77 13.93 13.00 -5.97
N GLU A 78 12.75 12.42 -6.16
CA GLU A 78 11.91 11.88 -5.09
C GLU A 78 12.14 10.37 -4.99
N HIS A 79 12.53 9.89 -3.81
CA HIS A 79 12.99 8.51 -3.60
C HIS A 79 12.21 7.75 -2.53
N GLU A 80 11.15 8.34 -2.00
CA GLU A 80 10.40 7.74 -0.91
C GLU A 80 9.13 7.07 -1.41
N ASP A 81 8.82 5.91 -0.84
CA ASP A 81 7.59 5.21 -1.21
C ASP A 81 6.35 6.00 -0.73
N GLY A 82 5.19 5.64 -1.29
CA GLY A 82 3.90 6.12 -0.81
C GLY A 82 2.97 6.60 -1.92
N LEU A 83 1.95 7.36 -1.53
CA LEU A 83 0.91 7.82 -2.45
C LEU A 83 1.32 9.11 -3.16
N TYR A 84 1.08 9.14 -4.47
CA TYR A 84 1.32 10.28 -5.34
C TYR A 84 0.13 10.51 -6.28
N PHE A 85 -0.01 11.75 -6.74
CA PHE A 85 -0.92 12.09 -7.81
C PHE A 85 -0.20 12.01 -9.16
N LEU A 86 -0.82 11.34 -10.12
CA LEU A 86 -0.37 11.25 -11.50
C LEU A 86 -1.43 11.84 -12.42
N THR A 87 -0.99 12.35 -13.57
CA THR A 87 -1.87 12.93 -14.59
C THR A 87 -1.68 12.19 -15.90
N THR A 88 -2.76 11.66 -16.46
CA THR A 88 -2.76 11.05 -17.80
C THR A 88 -2.60 12.09 -18.91
N ALA A 89 -2.29 11.64 -20.13
CA ALA A 89 -2.16 12.52 -21.30
C ALA A 89 -3.41 13.39 -21.62
N ASN A 90 -4.61 12.99 -21.21
CA ASN A 90 -5.84 13.76 -21.42
C ASN A 90 -6.21 14.66 -20.22
N GLY A 91 -5.35 14.72 -19.19
CA GLY A 91 -5.55 15.57 -18.02
C GLY A 91 -6.31 14.94 -16.86
N MET A 92 -6.68 13.65 -16.92
CA MET A 92 -7.26 12.98 -15.74
C MET A 92 -6.19 12.81 -14.66
N VAL A 93 -6.48 13.30 -13.46
CA VAL A 93 -5.65 13.17 -12.26
C VAL A 93 -6.14 11.98 -11.45
N TYR A 94 -5.23 11.12 -11.00
CA TYR A 94 -5.54 9.98 -10.14
C TYR A 94 -4.42 9.77 -9.11
N GLN A 95 -4.77 9.20 -7.97
CA GLN A 95 -3.80 8.86 -6.93
C GLN A 95 -3.41 7.38 -7.04
N THR A 96 -2.13 7.08 -6.86
CA THR A 96 -1.65 5.70 -6.78
C THR A 96 -0.41 5.58 -5.88
N PHE A 97 -0.05 4.34 -5.54
CA PHE A 97 1.16 4.02 -4.84
C PHE A 97 2.36 4.00 -5.79
N CYS A 98 3.44 4.66 -5.37
CA CYS A 98 4.74 4.58 -5.99
C CYS A 98 5.70 3.81 -5.08
N ASP A 99 6.33 2.80 -5.65
CA ASP A 99 7.51 2.17 -5.06
C ASP A 99 8.76 2.81 -5.69
N MET A 100 9.40 3.64 -4.89
CA MET A 100 10.61 4.40 -5.23
C MET A 100 11.88 3.70 -4.74
N THR A 101 11.76 2.48 -4.20
CA THR A 101 12.85 1.76 -3.55
C THR A 101 13.31 0.53 -4.33
N THR A 102 12.38 -0.33 -4.78
CA THR A 102 12.73 -1.63 -5.38
C THR A 102 13.49 -1.46 -6.69
N ALA A 103 14.63 -2.14 -6.85
CA ALA A 103 15.42 -2.16 -8.09
C ALA A 103 15.72 -0.76 -8.68
N GLY A 104 15.89 0.25 -7.82
CA GLY A 104 16.15 1.63 -8.24
C GLY A 104 14.91 2.53 -8.29
N GLY A 105 13.71 1.99 -8.04
CA GLY A 105 12.47 2.75 -7.87
C GLY A 105 11.77 3.16 -9.17
N GLY A 106 10.74 4.00 -9.01
CA GLY A 106 9.93 4.51 -10.12
C GLY A 106 8.78 3.58 -10.54
N TRP A 107 8.50 2.55 -9.75
CA TRP A 107 7.40 1.61 -10.00
C TRP A 107 6.07 2.26 -9.67
N THR A 108 5.10 2.12 -10.59
CA THR A 108 3.75 2.67 -10.45
C THR A 108 2.77 1.53 -10.24
N LEU A 109 2.05 1.49 -9.11
CA LEU A 109 0.94 0.56 -8.96
C LEU A 109 -0.16 0.94 -9.95
N VAL A 110 -0.58 -0.01 -10.79
CA VAL A 110 -1.64 0.23 -11.80
C VAL A 110 -2.87 -0.64 -11.61
N ALA A 111 -2.72 -1.80 -10.96
CA ALA A 111 -3.81 -2.72 -10.69
C ALA A 111 -3.50 -3.66 -9.50
N SER A 112 -4.56 -4.23 -8.93
CA SER A 112 -4.53 -5.37 -8.00
C SER A 112 -5.69 -6.31 -8.33
N VAL A 113 -5.42 -7.62 -8.23
CA VAL A 113 -6.39 -8.69 -8.39
C VAL A 113 -6.67 -9.26 -7.01
N HIS A 114 -7.91 -9.11 -6.53
CA HIS A 114 -8.29 -9.50 -5.18
C HIS A 114 -9.44 -10.52 -5.22
N GLU A 115 -9.26 -11.64 -4.53
CA GLU A 115 -10.29 -12.65 -4.34
C GLU A 115 -11.14 -12.32 -3.11
N ASN A 116 -12.39 -11.93 -3.31
CA ASN A 116 -13.31 -11.57 -2.23
C ASN A 116 -14.06 -12.78 -1.65
N SER A 117 -14.27 -13.84 -2.43
CA SER A 117 -14.94 -15.07 -2.00
C SER A 117 -14.65 -16.23 -2.96
N ILE A 118 -13.73 -17.11 -2.59
CA ILE A 118 -13.38 -18.31 -3.38
C ILE A 118 -14.57 -19.29 -3.59
N TYR A 119 -15.64 -19.15 -2.80
CA TYR A 119 -16.86 -19.93 -2.96
C TYR A 119 -17.81 -19.31 -3.99
N GLY A 120 -17.69 -18.00 -4.23
CA GLY A 120 -18.33 -17.30 -5.34
C GLY A 120 -17.72 -17.78 -6.64
N ARG A 121 -18.57 -18.08 -7.62
CA ARG A 121 -18.11 -18.49 -8.96
C ARG A 121 -18.59 -17.47 -9.97
N CYS A 122 -17.72 -16.52 -10.29
CA CYS A 122 -18.04 -15.43 -11.20
C CYS A 122 -19.23 -14.60 -10.70
N THR A 123 -19.16 -14.19 -9.44
CA THR A 123 -20.15 -13.40 -8.71
C THR A 123 -19.67 -11.96 -8.51
N VAL A 124 -20.45 -11.13 -7.81
CA VAL A 124 -20.04 -9.75 -7.48
C VAL A 124 -18.68 -9.76 -6.78
N GLY A 125 -17.74 -8.98 -7.31
CA GLY A 125 -16.34 -8.95 -6.88
C GLY A 125 -15.38 -9.60 -7.88
N ASP A 126 -15.84 -10.52 -8.72
CA ASP A 126 -15.01 -11.23 -9.71
C ASP A 126 -14.69 -10.39 -10.97
N ARG A 127 -14.24 -9.15 -10.81
CA ARG A 127 -14.10 -8.16 -11.90
C ARG A 127 -13.03 -8.55 -12.91
N TRP A 128 -12.02 -9.29 -12.49
CA TRP A 128 -10.95 -9.78 -13.37
C TRP A 128 -11.30 -11.08 -14.11
N SER A 129 -12.51 -11.62 -13.88
CA SER A 129 -13.06 -12.72 -14.67
C SER A 129 -14.43 -12.32 -15.23
N SER A 130 -15.51 -12.64 -14.52
CA SER A 130 -16.86 -12.16 -14.82
C SER A 130 -17.69 -12.06 -13.55
N GLN A 131 -18.56 -11.05 -13.46
CA GLN A 131 -19.56 -10.96 -12.39
C GLN A 131 -20.94 -11.47 -12.84
N GLN A 132 -21.03 -12.07 -14.03
CA GLN A 132 -22.28 -12.54 -14.66
C GLN A 132 -22.38 -14.08 -14.67
N GLY A 133 -21.66 -14.76 -13.78
CA GLY A 133 -21.58 -16.21 -13.71
C GLY A 133 -20.74 -16.83 -14.83
N ASN A 134 -20.66 -18.16 -14.82
CA ASN A 134 -20.01 -18.91 -15.89
C ASN A 134 -20.94 -18.99 -17.11
N ASN A 135 -20.78 -18.06 -18.06
CA ASN A 135 -21.66 -17.92 -19.21
C ASN A 135 -20.88 -18.08 -20.54
N ALA A 136 -21.11 -19.19 -21.25
CA ALA A 136 -20.47 -19.46 -22.54
C ALA A 136 -20.81 -18.43 -23.64
N ASN A 137 -21.90 -17.67 -23.49
CA ASN A 137 -22.27 -16.60 -24.43
C ASN A 137 -21.54 -15.27 -24.12
N LEU A 138 -20.79 -15.20 -23.01
CA LEU A 138 -20.02 -14.04 -22.59
C LEU A 138 -18.54 -14.44 -22.40
N PRO A 139 -17.85 -14.85 -23.48
CA PRO A 139 -16.52 -15.49 -23.39
C PRO A 139 -15.43 -14.57 -22.83
N ASP A 140 -15.56 -13.25 -23.01
CA ASP A 140 -14.61 -12.25 -22.49
C ASP A 140 -14.90 -11.84 -21.04
N GLY A 141 -15.99 -12.36 -20.45
CA GLY A 141 -16.44 -12.00 -19.11
C GLY A 141 -16.69 -10.49 -18.97
N ASP A 142 -16.14 -9.88 -17.92
CA ASP A 142 -16.21 -8.44 -17.71
C ASP A 142 -15.22 -7.65 -18.59
N GLY A 143 -14.24 -8.33 -19.22
CA GLY A 143 -13.29 -7.73 -20.17
C GLY A 143 -12.33 -6.68 -19.58
N ASN A 144 -12.18 -6.63 -18.26
CA ASN A 144 -11.42 -5.56 -17.58
C ASN A 144 -9.92 -5.57 -17.86
N TRP A 145 -9.35 -6.65 -18.39
CA TRP A 145 -7.95 -6.70 -18.83
C TRP A 145 -7.65 -5.84 -20.07
N SER A 146 -8.64 -5.62 -20.94
CA SER A 146 -8.44 -4.98 -22.25
C SER A 146 -9.40 -3.81 -22.51
N ASN A 147 -10.04 -3.29 -21.46
CA ASN A 147 -10.90 -2.11 -21.53
C ASN A 147 -10.31 -0.94 -20.71
N ARG A 148 -11.02 0.21 -20.72
CA ARG A 148 -10.63 1.42 -19.98
C ARG A 148 -11.38 1.62 -18.66
N ASN A 149 -12.08 0.59 -18.17
CA ASN A 149 -12.71 0.68 -16.85
C ASN A 149 -11.64 0.84 -15.77
N THR A 150 -12.01 1.56 -14.71
CA THR A 150 -11.20 1.75 -13.50
C THR A 150 -12.08 1.53 -12.28
N PHE A 151 -11.50 1.01 -11.21
CA PHE A 151 -12.21 0.69 -9.97
C PHE A 151 -11.25 0.64 -8.78
N GLY A 152 -11.81 0.75 -7.58
CA GLY A 152 -11.05 0.74 -6.33
C GLY A 152 -10.25 2.02 -6.08
N ALA A 153 -9.52 2.02 -4.97
CA ALA A 153 -8.56 3.04 -4.58
C ALA A 153 -7.24 2.35 -4.20
N ALA A 154 -6.11 3.05 -4.33
CA ALA A 154 -4.80 2.46 -4.07
C ALA A 154 -4.70 1.91 -2.63
N GLU A 155 -5.12 2.68 -1.62
CA GLU A 155 -5.12 2.21 -0.23
C GLU A 155 -5.97 0.96 0.02
N GLY A 156 -6.99 0.73 -0.81
CA GLY A 156 -7.88 -0.43 -0.72
C GLY A 156 -7.46 -1.62 -1.59
N ALA A 157 -6.30 -1.58 -2.26
CA ALA A 157 -5.92 -2.57 -3.26
C ALA A 157 -5.70 -3.99 -2.71
N THR A 158 -5.56 -4.14 -1.39
CA THR A 158 -5.51 -5.45 -0.70
C THR A 158 -6.87 -5.85 -0.11
N SER A 159 -7.90 -5.03 -0.24
CA SER A 159 -9.23 -5.25 0.34
C SER A 159 -10.33 -5.42 -0.72
N ASP A 160 -10.10 -4.93 -1.93
CA ASP A 160 -10.91 -5.17 -3.13
C ASP A 160 -10.02 -5.00 -4.37
N ASP A 161 -10.56 -5.32 -5.55
CA ASP A 161 -9.86 -5.08 -6.80
C ASP A 161 -9.50 -3.60 -6.98
N PHE A 162 -8.33 -3.37 -7.57
CA PHE A 162 -7.87 -2.03 -7.92
C PHE A 162 -7.48 -1.99 -9.40
N LYS A 163 -7.85 -0.93 -10.09
CA LYS A 163 -7.37 -0.61 -11.45
C LYS A 163 -7.49 0.89 -11.68
N ASN A 164 -6.38 1.54 -12.01
CA ASN A 164 -6.35 2.98 -12.27
C ASN A 164 -6.05 3.29 -13.76
N PRO A 165 -6.18 4.56 -14.20
CA PRO A 165 -5.89 4.96 -15.58
C PRO A 165 -4.48 4.62 -16.08
N GLY A 166 -3.50 4.54 -15.18
CA GLY A 166 -2.12 4.19 -15.52
C GLY A 166 -2.01 2.83 -16.20
N TYR A 167 -2.92 1.88 -15.89
CA TYR A 167 -2.95 0.54 -16.48
C TYR A 167 -3.00 0.54 -18.01
N TYR A 168 -3.73 1.47 -18.62
CA TYR A 168 -3.88 1.55 -20.08
C TYR A 168 -3.16 2.75 -20.71
N GLU A 169 -2.52 3.60 -19.91
CA GLU A 169 -1.95 4.87 -20.37
C GLU A 169 -0.42 4.92 -20.26
N ILE A 170 0.16 4.32 -19.23
CA ILE A 170 1.61 4.30 -19.04
C ILE A 170 2.26 3.38 -20.06
N ARG A 171 3.30 3.89 -20.73
CA ARG A 171 4.22 3.07 -21.54
C ARG A 171 5.32 2.58 -20.61
N ALA A 172 5.28 1.31 -20.25
CA ALA A 172 6.26 0.67 -19.37
C ALA A 172 7.19 -0.26 -20.16
N GLU A 173 8.37 -0.50 -19.60
CA GLU A 173 9.37 -1.43 -20.13
C GLU A 173 9.35 -2.77 -19.37
N ASP A 174 9.06 -2.72 -18.06
CA ASP A 174 9.06 -3.87 -17.16
C ASP A 174 7.76 -3.97 -16.34
N MET A 175 7.56 -5.12 -15.70
CA MET A 175 6.46 -5.36 -14.77
C MET A 175 6.97 -6.01 -13.47
N SER A 176 6.41 -5.60 -12.34
CA SER A 176 6.63 -6.22 -11.03
C SER A 176 5.31 -6.69 -10.45
N VAL A 177 5.37 -7.77 -9.65
CA VAL A 177 4.19 -8.36 -9.01
C VAL A 177 4.51 -8.66 -7.56
N TRP A 178 3.65 -8.20 -6.65
CA TRP A 178 3.75 -8.47 -5.22
C TRP A 178 2.55 -9.31 -4.77
N HIS A 179 2.81 -10.36 -4.00
CA HIS A 179 1.77 -11.04 -3.25
C HIS A 179 1.71 -10.43 -1.86
N VAL A 180 0.64 -9.69 -1.57
CA VAL A 180 0.41 -9.01 -0.29
C VAL A 180 -0.84 -9.62 0.37
N PRO A 181 -0.82 -9.91 1.69
CA PRO A 181 -1.99 -10.44 2.38
C PRO A 181 -3.22 -9.52 2.26
N ASN A 182 -4.41 -10.13 2.25
CA ASN A 182 -5.66 -9.36 2.20
C ASN A 182 -5.79 -8.44 3.43
N ASN A 183 -6.35 -7.25 3.22
CA ASN A 183 -6.52 -6.20 4.23
C ASN A 183 -5.24 -5.71 4.90
N PHE A 184 -4.08 -5.95 4.29
CA PHE A 184 -2.82 -5.44 4.82
C PHE A 184 -2.68 -3.94 4.49
N PRO A 185 -2.39 -3.08 5.47
CA PRO A 185 -2.33 -1.64 5.25
C PRO A 185 -1.12 -1.25 4.37
N LEU A 186 -1.30 -0.18 3.59
CA LEU A 186 -0.38 0.26 2.53
C LEU A 186 1.04 0.53 3.05
N GLU A 187 1.18 1.06 4.25
CA GLU A 187 2.46 1.38 4.89
C GLU A 187 3.33 0.14 5.15
N HIS A 188 2.75 -1.06 5.02
CA HIS A 188 3.43 -2.31 5.33
C HIS A 188 3.61 -3.23 4.12
N TRP A 189 3.09 -2.90 2.94
CA TRP A 189 3.17 -3.79 1.77
C TRP A 189 4.59 -4.20 1.39
N ASN A 190 5.54 -3.29 1.55
CA ASN A 190 6.96 -3.47 1.23
C ASN A 190 7.64 -4.46 2.21
N HIS A 191 7.06 -4.63 3.39
CA HIS A 191 7.49 -5.59 4.41
C HIS A 191 6.66 -6.89 4.38
N GLY A 192 5.45 -6.84 3.83
CA GLY A 192 4.51 -7.96 3.74
C GLY A 192 4.56 -8.72 2.41
N SER A 193 5.32 -8.24 1.42
CA SER A 193 5.41 -8.84 0.09
C SER A 193 6.46 -9.95 0.03
N HIS A 194 6.10 -11.09 -0.60
CA HIS A 194 7.11 -12.06 -1.01
C HIS A 194 7.93 -11.50 -2.17
N PRO A 195 9.28 -11.60 -2.14
CA PRO A 195 10.11 -11.11 -3.22
C PRO A 195 9.74 -11.83 -4.52
N PRO A 196 9.79 -11.13 -5.68
CA PRO A 196 9.49 -11.74 -6.97
C PRO A 196 10.47 -12.89 -7.23
N LEU A 197 9.94 -14.03 -7.69
CA LEU A 197 10.77 -15.13 -8.16
C LEU A 197 11.58 -14.63 -9.37
N PRO A 198 12.92 -14.84 -9.41
CA PRO A 198 13.69 -14.52 -10.60
C PRO A 198 13.23 -15.44 -11.74
N HIS A 199 12.83 -14.83 -12.85
CA HIS A 199 12.66 -15.51 -14.13
C HIS A 199 13.96 -15.48 -14.93
#